data_AF-A0A672S9C7-F1
#
_entry.id   AF-A0A672S9C7-F1
#
_cell.length_a   1.000
_cell.length_b   1.000
_cell.length_c   1.000
_cell.angle_alpha   90.00
_cell.angle_beta   90.00
_cell.angle_gamma   90.00
#
_symmetry.space_group_name_H-M   'P 1'
#
loop_
_entity.id
_entity.type
_entity.pdbx_description
1 polymer ?
#
loop_
_entity_poly.entity_id
_entity_poly.type
_entity_poly.pdbx_seq_one_letter_code
_entity_poly.pdbx_strand_id
1 'polypeptide(L)'
;LKNSKDKMPFLQHALDSQLESLALGQVVPALLDRGFFYVDHFLGDIAGHMVLGQVKRMHYCGLLNDGQLARRSNGVCRSIRGDQITWVNGTERGSEAVNFLLTLIDKLISLCEGQLGKSIRARSKAMVACYPGNGAGYVKHVDNPNADGRCVTCIYYLNKNWNAKEHGGLLRIFPEGKSYVADIEPLFDRLLLFWSDRRNPHEVQPSYATRYAITVWYFDSEERAEAKRKFRDLTANSQEGSSP
;
A
#
# COMPACT_ATOMS: atom_id res chain seq x y z
N LEU A 1 -2.64 39.79 2.04
CA LEU A 1 -4.06 39.39 2.23
C LEU A 1 -4.08 38.07 3.00
N LYS A 2 -4.67 38.12 4.19
CA LYS A 2 -4.57 37.12 5.27
C LYS A 2 -5.28 35.80 4.95
N ASN A 3 -4.61 34.70 5.33
CA ASN A 3 -5.12 33.36 5.70
C ASN A 3 -6.57 33.02 5.35
N SER A 4 -6.74 32.16 4.34
CA SER A 4 -7.89 31.24 4.23
C SER A 4 -7.69 30.08 5.22
N LYS A 5 -8.07 30.31 6.48
CA LYS A 5 -8.09 29.30 7.55
C LYS A 5 -9.50 29.09 8.12
N ASP A 6 -10.56 29.35 7.35
CA ASP A 6 -11.89 28.85 7.66
C ASP A 6 -12.04 27.43 7.07
N LYS A 7 -11.36 26.47 7.72
CA LYS A 7 -11.76 25.07 7.61
C LYS A 7 -13.01 24.91 8.47
N MET A 8 -14.14 24.49 7.87
CA MET A 8 -15.38 24.25 8.62
C MET A 8 -15.14 23.24 9.76
N PRO A 9 -15.09 23.68 11.03
CA PRO A 9 -14.59 22.86 12.13
C PRO A 9 -15.52 21.68 12.44
N PHE A 10 -16.82 21.84 12.18
CA PHE A 10 -17.82 20.79 12.38
C PHE A 10 -17.63 19.58 11.45
N LEU A 11 -17.35 19.82 10.17
CA LEU A 11 -17.11 18.75 9.20
C LEU A 11 -15.81 18.00 9.48
N GLN A 12 -14.79 18.71 9.94
CA GLN A 12 -13.51 18.10 10.33
C GLN A 12 -13.68 17.20 11.56
N HIS A 13 -14.42 17.66 12.57
CA HIS A 13 -14.69 16.88 13.78
C HIS A 13 -15.51 15.61 13.50
N ALA A 14 -16.53 15.71 12.64
CA ALA A 14 -17.32 14.55 12.23
C ALA A 14 -16.47 13.50 11.50
N LEU A 15 -15.60 13.94 10.58
CA LEU A 15 -14.66 13.07 9.86
C LEU A 15 -13.68 12.39 10.81
N ASP A 16 -13.09 13.14 11.75
CA ASP A 16 -12.13 12.60 12.70
C ASP A 16 -12.79 11.57 13.63
N SER A 17 -14.03 11.80 14.07
CA SER A 17 -14.81 10.83 14.86
C SER A 17 -15.15 9.55 14.07
N GLN A 18 -15.50 9.68 12.79
CA GLN A 18 -15.73 8.51 11.92
C GLN A 18 -14.45 7.69 11.71
N LEU A 19 -13.31 8.35 11.51
CA LEU A 19 -12.01 7.67 11.38
C LEU A 19 -11.60 6.98 12.67
N GLU A 20 -11.85 7.57 13.83
CA GLU A 20 -11.58 6.96 15.13
C GLU A 20 -12.44 5.70 15.35
N SER A 21 -13.75 5.79 15.05
CA SER A 21 -14.66 4.65 15.11
C SER A 21 -14.23 3.52 14.16
N LEU A 22 -13.79 3.86 12.94
CA LEU A 22 -13.25 2.89 11.98
C LEU A 22 -11.95 2.26 12.49
N ALA A 23 -11.01 3.07 12.98
CA ALA A 23 -9.71 2.64 13.48
C ALA A 23 -9.86 1.66 14.64
N LEU A 24 -10.52 2.10 15.72
CA LEU A 24 -10.56 1.38 16.98
C LEU A 24 -11.64 0.30 16.98
N GLY A 25 -12.76 0.55 16.30
CA GLY A 25 -13.90 -0.37 16.26
C GLY A 25 -13.76 -1.50 15.24
N GLN A 26 -12.99 -1.31 14.15
CA GLN A 26 -12.94 -2.27 13.06
C GLN A 26 -11.52 -2.65 12.62
N VAL A 27 -10.66 -1.66 12.34
CA VAL A 27 -9.31 -1.92 11.80
C VAL A 27 -8.46 -2.69 12.81
N VAL A 28 -8.33 -2.18 14.03
CA VAL A 28 -7.51 -2.80 15.08
C VAL A 28 -7.97 -4.23 15.40
N PRO A 29 -9.25 -4.50 15.73
CA PRO A 29 -9.70 -5.86 16.01
C PRO A 29 -9.49 -6.80 14.82
N ALA A 30 -9.77 -6.36 13.59
CA ALA A 30 -9.63 -7.20 12.41
C ALA A 30 -8.16 -7.53 12.08
N LEU A 31 -7.23 -6.58 12.27
CA LEU A 31 -5.81 -6.85 12.10
C LEU A 31 -5.29 -7.82 13.16
N LEU A 32 -5.74 -7.70 14.41
CA LEU A 32 -5.31 -8.60 15.49
C LEU A 32 -5.89 -10.02 15.35
N ASP A 33 -7.13 -10.17 14.88
CA ASP A 33 -7.80 -11.48 14.74
C ASP A 33 -7.49 -12.18 13.40
N ARG A 34 -7.66 -11.46 12.28
CA ARG A 34 -7.61 -12.02 10.92
C ARG A 34 -6.30 -11.70 10.18
N GLY A 35 -5.57 -10.68 10.62
CA GLY A 35 -4.34 -10.23 9.98
C GLY A 35 -4.53 -9.27 8.79
N PHE A 36 -5.78 -9.00 8.39
CA PHE A 36 -6.12 -8.07 7.33
C PHE A 36 -7.53 -7.47 7.55
N PHE A 37 -7.77 -6.31 6.93
CA PHE A 37 -9.04 -5.60 6.96
C PHE A 37 -9.20 -4.79 5.67
N TYR A 38 -10.42 -4.72 5.12
CA TYR A 38 -10.72 -3.75 4.08
C TYR A 38 -12.01 -3.00 4.38
N VAL A 39 -12.09 -1.78 3.88
CA VAL A 39 -13.27 -0.92 3.91
C VAL A 39 -13.56 -0.41 2.51
N ASP A 40 -14.82 -0.50 2.11
CA ASP A 40 -15.33 0.07 0.87
C ASP A 40 -15.81 1.49 1.09
N HIS A 41 -15.84 2.28 0.02
CA HIS A 41 -16.28 3.68 0.04
C HIS A 41 -15.47 4.58 1.00
N PHE A 42 -14.15 4.40 1.04
CA PHE A 42 -13.28 5.06 2.02
C PHE A 42 -13.23 6.59 1.85
N LEU A 43 -13.03 7.08 0.63
CA LEU A 43 -12.99 8.51 0.32
C LEU A 43 -14.35 9.05 -0.13
N GLY A 44 -15.22 8.18 -0.62
CA GLY A 44 -16.42 8.53 -1.36
C GLY A 44 -16.14 8.81 -2.84
N ASP A 45 -17.22 8.82 -3.62
CA ASP A 45 -17.16 8.78 -5.07
C ASP A 45 -16.37 9.95 -5.69
N ILE A 46 -16.61 11.19 -5.23
CA ILE A 46 -15.98 12.39 -5.78
C ILE A 46 -14.47 12.39 -5.54
N ALA A 47 -14.03 12.16 -4.30
CA ALA A 47 -12.63 12.17 -3.95
C ALA A 47 -11.90 10.98 -4.60
N GLY A 48 -12.50 9.78 -4.61
CA GLY A 48 -11.97 8.63 -5.33
C GLY A 48 -11.80 8.88 -6.83
N HIS A 49 -12.75 9.58 -7.47
CA HIS A 49 -12.66 9.99 -8.87
C HIS A 49 -11.46 10.91 -9.13
N MET A 50 -11.20 11.86 -8.24
CA MET A 50 -10.06 12.77 -8.36
C MET A 50 -8.72 12.01 -8.27
N VAL A 51 -8.60 11.07 -7.34
CA VAL A 51 -7.42 10.21 -7.22
C VAL A 51 -7.22 9.38 -8.49
N LEU A 52 -8.29 8.74 -8.99
CA LEU A 52 -8.24 7.97 -10.23
C LEU A 52 -7.81 8.85 -11.43
N GLY A 53 -8.30 10.08 -11.51
CA GLY A 53 -7.92 11.04 -12.55
C GLY A 53 -6.43 11.38 -12.53
N GLN A 54 -5.84 11.55 -11.34
CA GLN A 54 -4.39 11.77 -11.20
C GLN A 54 -3.58 10.54 -11.60
N VAL A 55 -3.98 9.34 -11.16
CA VAL A 55 -3.29 8.09 -11.52
C VAL A 55 -3.35 7.82 -13.03
N LYS A 56 -4.52 8.00 -13.66
CA LYS A 56 -4.66 7.87 -15.11
C LYS A 56 -3.78 8.87 -15.86
N ARG A 57 -3.69 10.12 -15.37
CA ARG A 57 -2.80 11.12 -15.96
C ARG A 57 -1.33 10.69 -15.89
N MET A 58 -0.88 10.20 -14.74
CA MET A 58 0.49 9.69 -14.58
C MET A 58 0.77 8.55 -15.57
N HIS A 59 -0.18 7.64 -15.74
CA HIS A 59 -0.05 6.54 -16.69
C HIS A 59 -0.01 7.03 -18.15
N TYR A 60 -0.96 7.86 -18.58
CA TYR A 60 -1.02 8.35 -19.96
C TYR A 60 0.12 9.30 -20.35
N CYS A 61 0.76 9.95 -19.37
CA CYS A 61 1.97 10.74 -19.58
C CYS A 61 3.26 9.89 -19.59
N GLY A 62 3.17 8.56 -19.47
CA GLY A 62 4.34 7.67 -19.51
C GLY A 62 5.24 7.76 -18.28
N LEU A 63 4.72 8.19 -17.13
CA LEU A 63 5.51 8.33 -15.90
C LEU A 63 5.71 7.01 -15.14
N LEU A 64 5.00 5.96 -15.54
CA LEU A 64 5.09 4.63 -14.93
C LEU A 64 6.16 3.81 -15.66
N ASN A 65 7.00 3.14 -14.89
CA ASN A 65 8.08 2.28 -15.39
C ASN A 65 7.87 0.85 -14.92
N ASP A 66 8.38 -0.14 -15.64
CA ASP A 66 8.23 -1.55 -15.25
C ASP A 66 8.68 -1.80 -13.80
N GLY A 67 7.84 -2.49 -13.03
CA GLY A 67 8.08 -2.80 -11.63
C GLY A 67 9.31 -3.67 -11.44
N GLN A 68 10.30 -3.17 -10.71
CA GLN A 68 11.51 -3.93 -10.37
C GLN A 68 11.46 -4.45 -8.92
N LEU A 69 12.19 -5.54 -8.66
CA LEU A 69 12.46 -6.02 -7.31
C LEU A 69 13.64 -5.27 -6.68
N ALA A 70 13.62 -5.10 -5.36
CA ALA A 70 14.69 -4.43 -4.61
C ALA A 70 16.05 -5.16 -4.65
N ARG A 71 16.12 -6.44 -5.04
CA ARG A 71 17.36 -7.19 -5.30
C ARG A 71 17.33 -7.80 -6.69
N ARG A 72 18.33 -7.47 -7.52
CA ARG A 72 18.55 -8.13 -8.81
C ARG A 72 19.15 -9.52 -8.57
N SER A 73 18.44 -10.57 -8.92
CA SER A 73 19.04 -11.90 -9.12
C SER A 73 19.52 -11.98 -10.57
N ASN A 74 20.82 -12.18 -10.78
CA ASN A 74 21.40 -12.47 -12.10
C ASN A 74 20.91 -13.85 -12.59
N GLY A 75 19.85 -13.86 -13.38
CA GLY A 75 19.32 -15.07 -14.01
C GLY A 75 18.04 -14.75 -14.79
N VAL A 76 17.81 -15.47 -15.89
CA VAL A 76 16.66 -15.34 -16.79
C VAL A 76 15.37 -15.32 -15.97
N CYS A 77 14.84 -14.14 -15.72
CA CYS A 77 13.74 -13.94 -14.78
C CYS A 77 12.43 -14.08 -15.54
N ARG A 78 11.67 -15.16 -15.27
CA ARG A 78 10.23 -15.15 -15.53
C ARG A 78 9.67 -13.91 -14.81
N SER A 79 8.93 -13.05 -15.50
CA SER A 79 8.37 -11.81 -14.94
C SER A 79 7.67 -12.11 -13.60
N ILE A 80 8.32 -11.76 -12.49
CA ILE A 80 7.81 -11.96 -11.12
C ILE A 80 6.59 -11.06 -10.89
N ARG A 81 6.58 -9.92 -11.57
CA ARG A 81 5.51 -8.92 -11.60
C ARG A 81 5.39 -8.34 -13.00
N GLY A 82 4.15 -8.09 -13.43
CA GLY A 82 3.81 -7.55 -14.75
C GLY A 82 3.25 -6.12 -14.70
N ASP A 83 3.46 -5.39 -13.61
CA ASP A 83 2.94 -4.05 -13.42
C ASP A 83 3.97 -2.95 -13.70
N GLN A 84 3.47 -1.77 -14.00
CA GLN A 84 4.24 -0.54 -14.13
C GLN A 84 3.97 0.34 -12.92
N ILE A 85 5.02 0.94 -12.36
CA ILE A 85 4.95 1.72 -11.13
C ILE A 85 5.59 3.09 -11.24
N THR A 86 5.14 4.01 -10.39
CA THR A 86 5.83 5.26 -10.09
C THR A 86 5.72 5.58 -8.60
N TRP A 87 6.68 6.34 -8.08
CA TRP A 87 6.75 6.69 -6.66
C TRP A 87 6.41 8.16 -6.45
N VAL A 88 5.41 8.43 -5.62
CA VAL A 88 4.86 9.78 -5.40
C VAL A 88 4.96 10.13 -3.92
N ASN A 89 5.49 11.31 -3.59
CA ASN A 89 5.52 11.80 -2.21
C ASN A 89 4.16 12.37 -1.76
N GLY A 90 3.40 12.92 -2.70
CA GLY A 90 2.17 13.67 -2.45
C GLY A 90 2.40 15.19 -2.41
N THR A 91 3.64 15.65 -2.44
CA THR A 91 3.98 17.08 -2.45
C THR A 91 4.23 17.61 -3.87
N GLU A 92 4.30 16.72 -4.86
CA GLU A 92 4.47 17.08 -6.25
C GLU A 92 3.23 17.79 -6.82
N ARG A 93 3.44 18.78 -7.69
CA ARG A 93 2.36 19.47 -8.40
C ARG A 93 1.53 18.46 -9.19
N GLY A 94 0.20 18.50 -9.04
CA GLY A 94 -0.69 17.54 -9.70
C GLY A 94 -0.90 16.23 -8.95
N SER A 95 -0.40 16.12 -7.71
CA SER A 95 -0.60 14.96 -6.81
C SER A 95 -1.48 15.28 -5.60
N GLU A 96 -2.27 16.36 -5.65
CA GLU A 96 -3.06 16.88 -4.54
C GLU A 96 -4.13 15.88 -4.03
N ALA A 97 -4.80 15.14 -4.92
CA ALA A 97 -5.78 14.13 -4.53
C ALA A 97 -5.10 12.91 -3.91
N VAL A 98 -3.96 12.46 -4.46
CA VAL A 98 -3.13 11.42 -3.84
C VAL A 98 -2.66 11.86 -2.45
N ASN A 99 -2.24 13.11 -2.28
CA ASN A 99 -1.84 13.65 -0.98
C ASN A 99 -2.98 13.65 0.04
N PHE A 100 -4.19 14.00 -0.40
CA PHE A 100 -5.38 13.96 0.44
C PHE A 100 -5.66 12.52 0.92
N LEU A 101 -5.62 11.53 0.02
CA LEU A 101 -5.71 10.11 0.37
C LEU A 101 -4.65 9.73 1.41
N LEU A 102 -3.39 10.06 1.15
CA LEU A 102 -2.28 9.74 2.05
C LEU A 102 -2.47 10.35 3.44
N THR A 103 -2.93 11.60 3.51
CA THR A 103 -3.21 12.28 4.78
C THR A 103 -4.28 11.56 5.60
N LEU A 104 -5.31 11.03 4.95
CA LEU A 104 -6.37 10.27 5.64
C LEU A 104 -5.89 8.89 6.10
N ILE A 105 -5.11 8.18 5.29
CA ILE A 105 -4.51 6.90 5.71
C ILE A 105 -3.53 7.15 6.88
N ASP A 106 -2.72 8.21 6.82
CA ASP A 106 -1.78 8.58 7.89
C ASP A 106 -2.52 8.84 9.21
N LYS A 107 -3.65 9.57 9.16
CA LYS A 107 -4.53 9.76 10.32
C LYS A 107 -5.08 8.43 10.83
N LEU A 108 -5.64 7.60 9.96
CA LEU A 108 -6.22 6.30 10.33
C LEU A 108 -5.18 5.42 11.06
N ILE A 109 -3.96 5.33 10.52
CA ILE A 109 -2.89 4.53 11.12
C ILE A 109 -2.41 5.14 12.45
N SER A 110 -2.33 6.46 12.57
CA SER A 110 -1.95 7.11 13.83
C SER A 110 -2.93 6.80 14.97
N LEU A 111 -4.21 6.64 14.66
CA LEU A 111 -5.24 6.23 15.62
C LEU A 111 -5.10 4.76 16.01
N CYS A 112 -4.56 3.92 15.13
CA CYS A 112 -4.34 2.49 15.39
C CYS A 112 -3.04 2.20 16.17
N GLU A 113 -2.00 3.06 16.04
CA GLU A 113 -0.63 2.80 16.53
C GLU A 113 -0.60 2.25 17.95
N GLY A 114 -1.28 2.92 18.88
CA GLY A 114 -1.26 2.56 20.31
C GLY A 114 -1.87 1.20 20.64
N GLN A 115 -2.72 0.64 19.77
CA GLN A 115 -3.37 -0.66 20.00
C GLN A 115 -2.77 -1.80 19.18
N LEU A 116 -1.97 -1.48 18.15
CA LEU A 116 -1.31 -2.49 17.30
C LEU A 116 0.00 -3.03 17.90
N GLY A 117 0.46 -2.47 19.02
CA GLY A 117 1.73 -2.87 19.65
C GLY A 117 2.96 -2.59 18.78
N LYS A 118 2.88 -1.56 17.93
CA LYS A 118 3.93 -1.12 17.00
C LYS A 118 4.15 0.37 17.14
N SER A 119 5.38 0.85 17.00
CA SER A 119 5.62 2.30 16.93
C SER A 119 5.77 2.75 15.49
N ILE A 120 4.68 3.23 14.92
CA ILE A 120 4.55 3.58 13.51
C ILE A 120 4.79 5.08 13.31
N ARG A 121 6.04 5.46 13.00
CA ARG A 121 6.44 6.88 12.88
C ARG A 121 6.66 7.37 11.45
N ALA A 122 6.74 6.44 10.50
CA ALA A 122 7.03 6.77 9.12
C ALA A 122 6.37 5.78 8.17
N ARG A 123 6.20 6.21 6.92
CA ARG A 123 5.79 5.35 5.80
C ARG A 123 6.65 5.60 4.57
N SER A 124 6.53 4.71 3.60
CA SER A 124 7.12 4.89 2.28
C SER A 124 6.46 6.05 1.52
N LYS A 125 7.07 6.41 0.38
CA LYS A 125 6.35 7.08 -0.70
C LYS A 125 5.20 6.19 -1.20
N ALA A 126 4.19 6.80 -1.81
CA ALA A 126 3.12 6.07 -2.46
C ALA A 126 3.63 5.40 -3.74
N MET A 127 3.52 4.08 -3.81
CA MET A 127 3.74 3.33 -5.03
C MET A 127 2.43 3.27 -5.81
N VAL A 128 2.31 4.10 -6.85
CA VAL A 128 1.21 4.03 -7.80
C VAL A 128 1.53 2.92 -8.79
N ALA A 129 0.65 1.95 -8.93
CA ALA A 129 0.82 0.78 -9.79
C ALA A 129 -0.29 0.67 -10.84
N CYS A 130 0.07 0.24 -12.04
CA CYS A 130 -0.80 -0.12 -13.14
C CYS A 130 -0.45 -1.53 -13.62
N TYR A 131 -1.40 -2.45 -13.51
CA TYR A 131 -1.33 -3.73 -14.22
C TYR A 131 -2.06 -3.50 -15.54
N PRO A 132 -1.38 -3.54 -16.69
CA PRO A 132 -1.94 -3.08 -17.96
C PRO A 132 -3.02 -4.03 -18.54
N GLY A 133 -3.23 -5.21 -17.95
CA GLY A 133 -4.06 -6.28 -18.49
C GLY A 133 -3.18 -7.41 -19.07
N ASN A 134 -3.70 -8.13 -20.07
CA ASN A 134 -2.97 -9.19 -20.80
C ASN A 134 -2.41 -10.32 -19.91
N GLY A 135 -3.08 -10.62 -18.80
CA GLY A 135 -2.65 -11.63 -17.85
C GLY A 135 -1.54 -11.17 -16.89
N ALA A 136 -1.22 -9.88 -16.85
CA ALA A 136 -0.28 -9.32 -15.88
C ALA A 136 -0.75 -9.61 -14.45
N GLY A 137 0.17 -10.10 -13.61
CA GLY A 137 -0.08 -10.42 -12.21
C GLY A 137 1.17 -10.24 -11.37
N TYR A 138 1.12 -10.73 -10.14
CA TYR A 138 2.26 -10.78 -9.23
C TYR A 138 2.24 -12.12 -8.50
N VAL A 139 3.30 -12.91 -8.69
CA VAL A 139 3.45 -14.20 -8.02
C VAL A 139 3.36 -14.10 -6.49
N LYS A 140 3.03 -15.21 -5.84
CA LYS A 140 2.96 -15.29 -4.39
C LYS A 140 4.24 -14.82 -3.71
N HIS A 141 4.12 -13.86 -2.80
CA HIS A 141 5.24 -13.28 -2.06
C HIS A 141 4.81 -12.83 -0.67
N VAL A 142 5.78 -12.42 0.13
CA VAL A 142 5.61 -11.73 1.41
C VAL A 142 6.22 -10.35 1.24
N ASP A 143 5.53 -9.31 1.71
CA ASP A 143 6.01 -7.95 1.57
C ASP A 143 7.33 -7.76 2.33
N ASN A 144 7.36 -8.11 3.60
CA ASN A 144 8.52 -8.01 4.49
C ASN A 144 9.00 -9.41 4.96
N PRO A 145 9.72 -10.17 4.12
CA PRO A 145 10.16 -11.53 4.45
C PRO A 145 11.36 -11.56 5.41
N ASN A 146 12.11 -10.45 5.50
CA ASN A 146 13.43 -10.35 6.15
C ASN A 146 13.51 -9.22 7.21
N ALA A 147 12.36 -8.78 7.74
CA ALA A 147 12.26 -7.75 8.78
C ALA A 147 13.00 -6.43 8.42
N ASP A 148 12.63 -5.82 7.29
CA ASP A 148 13.18 -4.54 6.82
C ASP A 148 12.56 -3.29 7.46
N GLY A 149 11.62 -3.50 8.38
CA GLY A 149 10.88 -2.50 9.13
C GLY A 149 9.43 -2.34 8.69
N ARG A 150 9.00 -2.83 7.51
CA ARG A 150 7.61 -2.68 7.06
C ARG A 150 6.67 -3.55 7.90
N CYS A 151 5.72 -2.93 8.60
CA CYS A 151 4.80 -3.64 9.48
C CYS A 151 3.39 -3.71 8.92
N VAL A 152 2.85 -2.64 8.32
CA VAL A 152 1.50 -2.60 7.76
C VAL A 152 1.57 -2.16 6.30
N THR A 153 0.95 -2.94 5.43
CA THR A 153 0.74 -2.60 4.02
C THR A 153 -0.67 -2.03 3.87
N CYS A 154 -0.79 -0.85 3.27
CA CYS A 154 -2.06 -0.25 2.90
C CYS A 154 -2.16 -0.15 1.38
N ILE A 155 -3.24 -0.67 0.80
CA ILE A 155 -3.53 -0.61 -0.64
C ILE A 155 -4.87 0.08 -0.86
N TYR A 156 -4.89 1.11 -1.68
CA TYR A 156 -6.10 1.78 -2.12
C TYR A 156 -6.39 1.46 -3.60
N TYR A 157 -7.58 0.93 -3.87
CA TYR A 157 -7.99 0.46 -5.19
C TYR A 157 -8.87 1.48 -5.94
N LEU A 158 -8.76 1.48 -7.26
CA LEU A 158 -9.24 2.56 -8.12
C LEU A 158 -10.09 2.08 -9.31
N ASN A 159 -10.54 0.81 -9.30
CA ASN A 159 -11.07 0.15 -10.49
C ASN A 159 -12.60 0.11 -10.47
N LYS A 160 -13.21 0.99 -11.27
CA LYS A 160 -14.68 1.07 -11.38
C LYS A 160 -15.24 -0.07 -12.19
N ASN A 161 -16.44 -0.49 -11.82
CA ASN A 161 -17.19 -1.53 -12.51
C ASN A 161 -16.34 -2.80 -12.70
N TRP A 162 -15.52 -3.13 -11.70
CA TRP A 162 -14.66 -4.30 -11.75
C TRP A 162 -15.51 -5.56 -11.57
N ASN A 163 -15.36 -6.52 -12.49
CA ASN A 163 -15.95 -7.83 -12.38
C ASN A 163 -14.81 -8.86 -12.36
N ALA A 164 -14.52 -9.44 -11.20
CA ALA A 164 -13.41 -10.38 -11.07
C ALA A 164 -13.57 -11.65 -11.93
N LYS A 165 -14.80 -12.04 -12.31
CA LYS A 165 -15.03 -13.19 -13.20
C LYS A 165 -14.59 -12.92 -14.63
N GLU A 166 -14.72 -11.68 -15.08
CA GLU A 166 -14.36 -11.26 -16.45
C GLU A 166 -12.94 -10.69 -16.51
N HIS A 167 -12.58 -9.85 -15.55
CA HIS A 167 -11.33 -9.09 -15.54
C HIS A 167 -10.21 -9.76 -14.75
N GLY A 168 -10.50 -10.78 -13.93
CA GLY A 168 -9.51 -11.40 -13.04
C GLY A 168 -8.99 -10.42 -11.97
N GLY A 169 -7.67 -10.41 -11.75
CA GLY A 169 -6.98 -9.39 -10.95
C GLY A 169 -7.24 -9.41 -9.44
N LEU A 170 -7.76 -10.52 -8.91
CA LEU A 170 -7.95 -10.74 -7.47
C LEU A 170 -6.62 -10.63 -6.72
N LEU A 171 -6.62 -9.93 -5.59
CA LEU A 171 -5.57 -10.12 -4.59
C LEU A 171 -5.97 -11.30 -3.72
N ARG A 172 -5.11 -12.32 -3.67
CA ARG A 172 -5.32 -13.51 -2.85
C ARG A 172 -4.34 -13.51 -1.69
N ILE A 173 -4.85 -13.45 -0.47
CA ILE A 173 -4.06 -13.53 0.77
C ILE A 173 -4.20 -14.94 1.35
N PHE A 174 -3.10 -15.50 1.83
CA PHE A 174 -3.02 -16.83 2.44
C PHE A 174 -2.60 -16.70 3.92
N PRO A 175 -3.50 -16.28 4.84
CA PRO A 175 -3.11 -15.98 6.21
C PRO A 175 -2.45 -17.20 6.89
N GLU A 176 -1.30 -16.97 7.51
CA GLU A 176 -0.53 -18.04 8.16
C GLU A 176 -1.36 -18.72 9.27
N GLY A 177 -1.34 -20.06 9.29
CA GLY A 177 -2.08 -20.85 10.27
C GLY A 177 -3.60 -20.86 10.08
N LYS A 178 -4.14 -20.26 9.00
CA LYS A 178 -5.57 -20.34 8.66
C LYS A 178 -5.78 -21.31 7.48
N SER A 179 -6.89 -22.03 7.49
CA SER A 179 -7.26 -22.98 6.42
C SER A 179 -7.91 -22.31 5.21
N TYR A 180 -8.34 -21.06 5.35
CA TYR A 180 -9.01 -20.31 4.30
C TYR A 180 -8.02 -19.43 3.51
N VAL A 181 -8.46 -19.06 2.32
CA VAL A 181 -7.80 -18.11 1.44
C VAL A 181 -8.73 -16.90 1.30
N ALA A 182 -8.19 -15.70 1.48
CA ALA A 182 -8.96 -14.47 1.36
C ALA A 182 -8.78 -13.87 -0.04
N ASP A 183 -9.85 -13.92 -0.83
CA ASP A 183 -9.89 -13.29 -2.16
C ASP A 183 -10.49 -11.87 -2.04
N ILE A 184 -9.71 -10.88 -2.46
CA ILE A 184 -10.05 -9.45 -2.37
C ILE A 184 -10.13 -8.88 -3.77
N GLU A 185 -11.34 -8.48 -4.15
CA GLU A 185 -11.57 -7.74 -5.39
C GLU A 185 -10.97 -6.33 -5.31
N PRO A 186 -10.29 -5.85 -6.36
CA PRO A 186 -9.64 -4.53 -6.38
C PRO A 186 -10.66 -3.43 -6.71
N LEU A 187 -11.76 -3.37 -5.96
CA LEU A 187 -12.90 -2.48 -6.22
C LEU A 187 -12.53 -1.01 -6.06
N PHE A 188 -13.17 -0.14 -6.83
CA PHE A 188 -13.02 1.31 -6.67
C PHE A 188 -13.35 1.77 -5.26
N ASP A 189 -12.50 2.64 -4.71
CA ASP A 189 -12.65 3.25 -3.39
C ASP A 189 -12.60 2.25 -2.21
N ARG A 190 -11.95 1.11 -2.44
CA ARG A 190 -11.59 0.15 -1.38
C ARG A 190 -10.21 0.47 -0.82
N LEU A 191 -10.13 0.61 0.51
CA LEU A 191 -8.88 0.61 1.26
C LEU A 191 -8.69 -0.75 1.92
N LEU A 192 -7.55 -1.39 1.68
CA LEU A 192 -7.12 -2.65 2.28
C LEU A 192 -5.90 -2.40 3.17
N LEU A 193 -5.89 -3.01 4.35
CA LEU A 193 -4.78 -3.05 5.29
C LEU A 193 -4.45 -4.50 5.64
N PHE A 194 -3.18 -4.86 5.70
CA PHE A 194 -2.73 -6.15 6.20
C PHE A 194 -1.30 -6.09 6.76
N TRP A 195 -0.94 -7.03 7.63
CA TRP A 195 0.43 -7.15 8.12
C TRP A 195 1.41 -7.47 6.99
N SER A 196 2.48 -6.71 6.86
CA SER A 196 3.45 -6.88 5.77
C SER A 196 4.33 -8.11 5.92
N ASP A 197 4.44 -8.70 7.10
CA ASP A 197 5.33 -9.84 7.37
C ASP A 197 4.73 -11.19 6.93
N ARG A 198 5.38 -12.27 7.37
CA ARG A 198 5.05 -13.66 6.98
C ARG A 198 3.65 -14.11 7.37
N ARG A 199 2.91 -13.34 8.16
CA ARG A 199 1.50 -13.61 8.47
C ARG A 199 0.61 -13.55 7.23
N ASN A 200 0.97 -12.77 6.21
CA ASN A 200 0.14 -12.60 5.00
C ASN A 200 0.92 -12.78 3.68
N PRO A 201 1.38 -14.00 3.34
CA PRO A 201 1.76 -14.31 1.97
C PRO A 201 0.58 -14.03 1.03
N HIS A 202 0.83 -13.38 -0.09
CA HIS A 202 -0.22 -12.98 -1.03
C HIS A 202 0.25 -12.94 -2.47
N GLU A 203 -0.70 -13.05 -3.41
CA GLU A 203 -0.46 -12.97 -4.85
C GLU A 203 -1.52 -12.12 -5.53
N VAL A 204 -1.18 -11.53 -6.68
CA VAL A 204 -2.14 -10.89 -7.57
C VAL A 204 -2.38 -11.82 -8.75
N GLN A 205 -3.59 -12.37 -8.81
CA GLN A 205 -4.04 -13.21 -9.92
C GLN A 205 -3.97 -12.43 -11.25
N PRO A 206 -3.80 -13.12 -12.39
CA PRO A 206 -3.75 -12.48 -13.71
C PRO A 206 -4.91 -11.50 -13.93
N SER A 207 -4.57 -10.28 -14.36
CA SER A 207 -5.51 -9.22 -14.71
C SER A 207 -5.67 -9.14 -16.22
N TYR A 208 -6.91 -9.11 -16.70
CA TYR A 208 -7.25 -9.00 -18.13
C TYR A 208 -7.83 -7.63 -18.51
N ALA A 209 -7.98 -6.74 -17.54
CA ALA A 209 -8.24 -5.32 -17.74
C ALA A 209 -7.17 -4.48 -17.01
N THR A 210 -7.11 -3.19 -17.36
CA THR A 210 -6.22 -2.25 -16.65
C THR A 210 -6.63 -2.10 -15.20
N ARG A 211 -5.73 -2.47 -14.28
CA ARG A 211 -5.94 -2.44 -12.83
C ARG A 211 -4.97 -1.49 -12.14
N TYR A 212 -5.51 -0.44 -11.53
CA TYR A 212 -4.78 0.54 -10.76
C TYR A 212 -4.88 0.28 -9.26
N ALA A 213 -3.78 0.56 -8.55
CA ALA A 213 -3.74 0.59 -7.10
C ALA A 213 -2.67 1.59 -6.62
N ILE A 214 -2.84 2.11 -5.41
CA ILE A 214 -1.83 2.90 -4.71
C ILE A 214 -1.45 2.15 -3.44
N THR A 215 -0.16 1.85 -3.26
CA THR A 215 0.34 1.14 -2.08
C THR A 215 1.24 2.03 -1.24
N VAL A 216 1.09 1.99 0.08
CA VAL A 216 2.03 2.55 1.05
C VAL A 216 2.36 1.51 2.11
N TRP A 217 3.61 1.52 2.57
CA TRP A 217 4.05 0.67 3.68
C TRP A 217 4.41 1.53 4.88
N TYR A 218 3.83 1.21 6.02
CA TYR A 218 4.15 1.82 7.31
C TYR A 218 5.27 1.05 7.99
N PHE A 219 6.16 1.79 8.66
CA PHE A 219 7.35 1.23 9.28
C PHE A 219 7.22 1.19 10.80
N ASP A 220 7.52 0.03 11.39
CA ASP A 220 7.81 -0.04 12.81
C ASP A 220 9.19 0.56 13.09
N SER A 221 9.26 1.48 14.04
CA SER A 221 10.45 2.30 14.28
C SER A 221 11.63 1.48 14.80
N GLU A 222 11.38 0.47 15.63
CA GLU A 222 12.41 -0.37 16.23
C GLU A 222 12.98 -1.33 15.19
N GLU A 223 12.10 -2.08 14.50
CA GLU A 223 12.50 -3.00 13.44
C GLU A 223 13.24 -2.27 12.31
N ARG A 224 12.76 -1.07 11.94
CA ARG A 224 13.42 -0.25 10.91
C ARG A 224 14.80 0.23 11.34
N ALA A 225 14.99 0.58 12.60
CA ALA A 225 16.31 0.97 13.13
C ALA A 225 17.28 -0.21 13.13
N GLU A 226 16.82 -1.40 13.50
CA GLU A 226 17.60 -2.64 13.40
C GLU A 226 17.99 -2.98 11.96
N ALA A 227 17.05 -2.91 11.02
CA ALA A 227 17.32 -3.16 9.61
C ALA A 227 18.41 -2.22 9.06
N LYS A 228 18.36 -0.94 9.42
CA LYS A 228 19.39 0.04 9.05
C LYS A 228 20.75 -0.27 9.66
N ARG A 229 20.80 -0.72 10.92
CA ARG A 229 22.06 -1.16 11.58
C ARG A 229 22.67 -2.35 10.84
N LYS A 230 21.89 -3.42 10.65
CA LYS A 230 22.32 -4.62 9.92
C LYS A 230 22.83 -4.30 8.51
N PHE A 231 22.16 -3.41 7.79
CA PHE A 231 22.60 -2.99 6.46
C PHE A 231 23.94 -2.25 6.50
N ARG A 232 24.15 -1.34 7.45
CA ARG A 232 25.42 -0.63 7.64
C ARG A 232 26.56 -1.60 7.94
N ASP A 233 26.34 -2.55 8.85
CA ASP A 233 27.35 -3.52 9.25
C ASP A 233 27.75 -4.43 8.08
N LEU A 234 26.77 -4.87 7.27
CA LEU A 234 27.03 -5.63 6.05
C LEU A 234 27.86 -4.82 5.04
N THR A 235 27.52 -3.54 4.81
CA THR A 235 28.28 -2.69 3.89
C THR A 235 29.70 -2.38 4.38
N ALA A 236 29.92 -2.24 5.70
CA ALA A 236 31.24 -2.03 6.27
C ALA A 236 32.13 -3.27 6.12
N ASN A 237 31.61 -4.45 6.46
CA ASN A 237 32.34 -5.72 6.31
C ASN A 237 32.65 -6.06 4.84
N SER A 238 31.82 -5.60 3.89
CA SER A 238 32.05 -5.78 2.45
C SER A 238 33.21 -4.93 1.94
N GLN A 239 33.48 -3.79 2.57
CA GLN A 239 34.58 -2.89 2.21
C GLN A 239 35.92 -3.35 2.81
N GLU A 240 35.93 -3.87 4.03
CA GLU A 240 37.15 -4.41 4.66
C GLU A 240 37.66 -5.70 4.00
N GLY A 241 36.78 -6.55 3.46
CA GLY A 241 37.16 -7.76 2.72
C GLY A 241 37.62 -7.55 1.27
N SER A 242 37.73 -6.30 0.82
CA SER A 242 38.11 -5.92 -0.56
C SER A 242 39.44 -5.15 -0.66
N SER A 243 40.20 -5.09 0.42
CA SER A 243 41.57 -4.56 0.43
C SER A 243 42.58 -5.70 0.16
N PRO A 244 43.45 -5.58 -0.86
CA PRO A 244 44.46 -6.60 -1.18
C PRO A 244 45.57 -6.70 -0.12
#